data_AF-A0A7Y5NN68-F1
#
_entry.id   AF-A0A7Y5NN68-F1
#
_cell.length_a   1.000
_cell.length_b   1.000
_cell.length_c   1.000
_cell.angle_alpha   90.00
_cell.angle_beta   90.00
_cell.angle_gamma   90.00
#
_symmetry.space_group_name_H-M   'P 1'
#
loop_
_entity.id
_entity.type
_entity.pdbx_description
1 polymer ?
#
loop_
_entity_poly.entity_id
_entity_poly.type
_entity_poly.pdbx_seq_one_letter_code
_entity_poly.pdbx_strand_id
1 'polypeptide(L)'
;MSFSRDERRTYLLGWNALEEWPTRDQSAQKLRHRTLVPIRWTCGRTKGILPGDRVFVVHQGTNSAGIVASGWVSRGTFNTGERTDPSSRITPLVIEFSPDVLLSSAEPALDVQGLDDAAVRAVNWSRVSSGVGISKASAEALETLWSAHEHALHLTRDRGSPQGTLRVLNSGADEDWHTLRASARDGEQASWFAPKGTEIGDDVLFFIQGRGIVAKGRACSTATYKGDDPRASAEIGDIELVEPALTPADLQQALPDWKWLTYPRSYTSPNPDIATRLWELCSDRNPDAAPAHEGAEEGEFVTVLHRRRERDRGIVAAKKAEALRATGSLHCEVCQFDFEQVYGERGEDCCEVHHLDPLGARDGSRRTKLEDLAILCANCHRMVHRAPLLTPAELRSELARRHRVRVDGAAEEAAS
;
A
#
# COMPACT_ATOMS: atom_id res chain seq x y z
N MET A 1 19.29 19.21 -11.24
CA MET A 1 20.27 18.52 -12.10
C MET A 1 19.87 17.05 -12.16
N SER A 2 19.46 16.57 -13.32
CA SER A 2 19.03 15.18 -13.49
C SER A 2 20.29 14.32 -13.65
N PHE A 3 20.68 13.60 -12.60
CA PHE A 3 21.81 12.66 -12.65
C PHE A 3 21.33 11.38 -13.35
N SER A 4 21.95 11.06 -14.49
CA SER A 4 21.77 9.77 -15.18
C SER A 4 21.87 8.63 -14.16
N ARG A 5 20.89 7.71 -14.17
CA ARG A 5 20.86 6.55 -13.26
C ARG A 5 22.07 5.62 -13.46
N ASP A 6 22.78 5.72 -14.58
CA ASP A 6 23.81 4.75 -15.01
C ASP A 6 25.23 5.04 -14.47
N GLU A 7 25.45 6.18 -13.81
CA GLU A 7 26.77 6.53 -13.23
C GLU A 7 26.87 6.36 -11.70
N ARG A 8 25.77 6.01 -11.04
CA ARG A 8 25.71 5.94 -9.57
C ARG A 8 26.49 4.75 -9.04
N ARG A 9 27.34 4.98 -8.05
CA ARG A 9 28.17 3.95 -7.43
C ARG A 9 27.59 3.53 -6.09
N THR A 10 27.94 2.32 -5.68
CA THR A 10 27.48 1.73 -4.42
C THR A 10 28.67 1.54 -3.49
N TYR A 11 28.53 2.01 -2.25
CA TYR A 11 29.57 1.96 -1.24
C TYR A 11 29.09 1.24 0.02
N LEU A 12 30.01 0.55 0.68
CA LEU A 12 29.83 -0.06 1.99
C LEU A 12 30.43 0.84 3.06
N LEU A 13 29.64 1.08 4.11
CA LEU A 13 30.02 1.81 5.31
C LEU A 13 30.19 0.80 6.44
N GLY A 14 31.38 0.71 7.01
CA GLY A 14 31.61 -0.13 8.18
C GLY A 14 31.04 0.54 9.42
N TRP A 15 30.44 -0.26 10.29
CA TRP A 15 30.02 0.15 11.62
C TRP A 15 30.64 -0.80 12.64
N ASN A 16 31.51 -0.27 13.50
CA ASN A 16 32.02 -0.97 14.68
C ASN A 16 31.30 -0.44 15.94
N ALA A 17 31.16 -1.26 16.97
CA ALA A 17 30.45 -0.90 18.21
C ALA A 17 31.06 0.31 18.99
N LEU A 18 32.19 0.86 18.53
CA LEU A 18 32.86 2.05 19.08
C LEU A 18 32.46 3.34 18.35
N GLU A 19 31.97 3.26 17.12
CA GLU A 19 31.33 4.37 16.42
C GLU A 19 29.87 4.43 16.86
N GLU A 20 29.57 5.29 17.84
CA GLU A 20 28.20 5.48 18.33
C GLU A 20 27.33 6.06 17.21
N TRP A 21 26.48 5.23 16.59
CA TRP A 21 25.21 5.71 16.09
C TRP A 21 24.32 5.89 17.32
N PRO A 22 24.14 7.12 17.86
CA PRO A 22 23.38 7.30 19.09
C PRO A 22 21.95 6.85 18.80
N THR A 23 21.49 5.88 19.58
CA THR A 23 20.14 5.33 19.58
C THR A 23 19.67 4.83 18.19
N ARG A 24 20.28 3.75 17.69
CA ARG A 24 19.81 3.01 16.49
C ARG A 24 18.30 2.81 16.47
N ASP A 25 17.72 2.40 17.59
CA ASP A 25 16.28 2.14 17.70
C ASP A 25 15.44 3.41 17.54
N GLN A 26 15.85 4.51 18.17
CA GLN A 26 15.18 5.81 17.99
C GLN A 26 15.37 6.35 16.57
N SER A 27 16.52 6.10 15.95
CA SER A 27 16.78 6.50 14.57
C SER A 27 15.95 5.68 13.59
N ALA A 28 15.81 4.38 13.82
CA ALA A 28 14.95 3.50 13.03
C ALA A 28 13.50 3.95 13.14
N GLN A 29 13.07 4.34 14.34
CA GLN A 29 11.75 4.92 14.58
C GLN A 29 11.56 6.27 13.86
N LYS A 30 12.52 7.19 13.98
CA LYS A 30 12.48 8.48 13.28
C LYS A 30 12.43 8.32 11.76
N LEU A 31 13.14 7.32 11.21
CA LEU A 31 13.14 7.02 9.78
C LEU A 31 11.76 6.59 9.29
N ARG A 32 11.11 5.67 10.03
CA ARG A 32 9.74 5.22 9.76
C ARG A 32 8.78 6.39 9.71
N HIS A 33 8.93 7.31 10.65
CA HIS A 33 8.11 8.52 10.72
C HIS A 33 8.52 9.61 9.72
N ARG A 34 9.48 9.35 8.81
CA ARG A 34 10.01 10.33 7.83
C ARG A 34 10.55 11.62 8.47
N THR A 35 10.99 11.54 9.72
CA THR A 35 11.54 12.68 10.49
C THR A 35 13.05 12.61 10.65
N LEU A 36 13.68 11.55 10.14
CA LEU A 36 15.13 11.39 10.25
C LEU A 36 15.86 12.36 9.31
N VAL A 37 16.75 13.15 9.91
CA VAL A 37 17.66 14.03 9.18
C VAL A 37 18.86 13.25 8.62
N PRO A 38 19.55 13.76 7.58
CA PRO A 38 20.75 13.12 7.06
C PRO A 38 21.79 12.84 8.13
N ILE A 39 22.42 11.68 8.04
CA ILE A 39 23.37 11.17 9.00
C ILE A 39 24.78 11.35 8.48
N ARG A 40 25.63 11.85 9.37
CA ARG A 40 27.05 12.02 9.13
C ARG A 40 27.78 10.71 9.37
N TRP A 41 28.59 10.28 8.39
CA TRP A 41 29.32 9.01 8.48
C TRP A 41 30.76 9.13 7.97
N THR A 42 31.70 8.45 8.61
CA THR A 42 33.11 8.41 8.18
C THR A 42 33.25 7.52 6.95
N CYS A 43 33.95 7.98 5.91
CA CYS A 43 34.24 7.20 4.71
C CYS A 43 35.74 6.93 4.54
N GLY A 44 36.48 6.97 5.66
CA GLY A 44 37.91 6.74 5.72
C GLY A 44 38.69 7.74 4.86
N ARG A 45 39.24 7.26 3.74
CA ARG A 45 40.05 8.06 2.79
C ARG A 45 39.41 8.18 1.40
N THR A 46 38.19 7.69 1.23
CA THR A 46 37.52 7.65 -0.07
C THR A 46 37.00 9.04 -0.44
N LYS A 47 37.62 9.66 -1.46
CA LYS A 47 37.26 11.01 -1.95
C LYS A 47 36.16 11.01 -3.02
N GLY A 48 35.87 9.86 -3.61
CA GLY A 48 35.05 9.73 -4.81
C GLY A 48 33.57 9.49 -4.57
N ILE A 49 33.07 9.68 -3.34
CA ILE A 49 31.65 9.49 -3.02
C ILE A 49 30.93 10.80 -3.30
N LEU A 50 29.89 10.74 -4.12
CA LEU A 50 29.14 11.89 -4.63
C LEU A 50 27.68 11.87 -4.13
N PRO A 51 27.00 13.02 -4.09
CA PRO A 51 25.55 13.04 -3.86
C PRO A 51 24.81 12.16 -4.87
N GLY A 52 23.88 11.34 -4.38
CA GLY A 52 23.11 10.37 -5.16
C GLY A 52 23.73 8.98 -5.25
N ASP A 53 24.95 8.76 -4.76
CA ASP A 53 25.52 7.42 -4.61
C ASP A 53 24.75 6.61 -3.55
N ARG A 54 24.74 5.29 -3.74
CA ARG A 54 24.06 4.34 -2.87
C ARG A 54 25.00 3.88 -1.75
N VAL A 55 24.48 3.75 -0.53
CA VAL A 55 25.26 3.24 0.61
C VAL A 55 24.54 2.12 1.35
N PHE A 56 25.31 1.14 1.80
CA PHE A 56 24.89 0.10 2.75
C PHE A 56 25.76 0.14 4.00
N VAL A 57 25.14 0.04 5.17
CA VAL A 57 25.83 0.03 6.46
C VAL A 57 25.97 -1.41 6.95
N VAL A 58 27.22 -1.82 7.17
CA VAL A 58 27.60 -3.16 7.60
C VAL A 58 28.00 -3.12 9.06
N HIS A 59 27.20 -3.73 9.93
CA HIS A 59 27.52 -3.90 11.34
C HIS A 59 28.54 -5.03 11.52
N GLN A 60 29.63 -4.75 12.24
CA GLN A 60 30.70 -5.72 12.54
C GLN A 60 30.63 -6.12 14.02
N GLY A 61 30.17 -7.34 14.30
CA GLY A 61 30.05 -7.90 15.65
C GLY A 61 30.07 -9.44 15.67
N THR A 62 30.39 -10.03 16.83
CA THR A 62 30.70 -11.47 16.97
C THR A 62 29.53 -12.43 16.72
N ASN A 63 28.28 -11.97 16.81
CA ASN A 63 27.07 -12.81 16.68
C ASN A 63 25.98 -12.26 15.72
N SER A 64 26.26 -11.16 15.01
CA SER A 64 25.31 -10.50 14.09
C SER A 64 26.03 -9.53 13.14
N ALA A 65 27.03 -10.06 12.43
CA ALA A 65 27.70 -9.33 11.36
C ALA A 65 26.81 -9.35 10.11
N GLY A 66 26.47 -8.19 9.56
CA GLY A 66 25.53 -8.11 8.45
C GLY A 66 25.14 -6.68 8.09
N ILE A 67 24.31 -6.54 7.05
CA ILE A 67 23.79 -5.23 6.65
C ILE A 67 22.61 -4.86 7.56
N VAL A 68 22.64 -3.64 8.07
CA VAL A 68 21.65 -3.12 9.02
C VAL A 68 20.96 -1.84 8.55
N ALA A 69 21.48 -1.20 7.50
CA ALA A 69 20.89 0.00 6.94
C ALA A 69 21.27 0.17 5.47
N SER A 70 20.45 0.93 4.77
CA SER A 70 20.74 1.46 3.43
C SER A 70 20.38 2.94 3.37
N GLY A 71 20.93 3.64 2.37
CA GLY A 71 20.56 5.03 2.13
C GLY A 71 21.21 5.63 0.90
N TRP A 72 21.00 6.93 0.73
CA TRP A 72 21.49 7.71 -0.40
C TRP A 72 22.33 8.88 0.08
N VAL A 73 23.49 9.08 -0.53
CA VAL A 73 24.39 10.18 -0.17
C VAL A 73 23.71 11.51 -0.51
N SER A 74 23.50 12.35 0.51
CA SER A 74 22.95 13.70 0.35
C SER A 74 24.07 14.72 0.17
N ARG A 75 25.24 14.47 0.78
CA ARG A 75 26.46 15.25 0.60
C ARG A 75 27.66 14.33 0.41
N GLY A 76 28.30 14.47 -0.76
CA GLY A 76 29.53 13.76 -1.09
C GLY A 76 30.69 14.15 -0.17
N THR A 77 31.83 13.50 -0.38
CA THR A 77 32.94 13.54 0.56
C THR A 77 33.43 14.96 0.90
N PHE A 78 33.53 15.28 2.20
CA PHE A 78 34.11 16.52 2.72
C PHE A 78 34.98 16.28 3.96
N ASN A 79 35.76 17.29 4.33
CA ASN A 79 36.59 17.29 5.54
C ASN A 79 35.89 18.11 6.62
N THR A 80 35.75 17.56 7.83
CA THR A 80 35.15 18.25 8.98
C THR A 80 36.12 19.22 9.67
N GLY A 81 37.43 19.08 9.42
CA GLY A 81 38.47 19.78 10.18
C GLY A 81 38.67 19.23 11.60
N GLU A 82 37.84 18.28 12.03
CA GLU A 82 37.80 17.72 13.39
C GLU A 82 38.43 16.32 13.43
N ARG A 83 39.41 16.14 14.31
CA ARG A 83 40.10 14.86 14.48
C ARG A 83 39.24 13.95 15.35
N THR A 84 38.88 12.77 14.85
CA THR A 84 38.24 11.71 15.65
C THR A 84 39.18 11.14 16.71
N ASP A 85 40.51 11.23 16.48
CA ASP A 85 41.55 10.84 17.44
C ASP A 85 42.60 11.97 17.57
N PRO A 86 42.80 12.55 18.77
CA PRO A 86 43.82 13.57 19.05
C PRO A 86 45.26 13.14 18.72
N SER A 87 45.54 11.84 18.56
CA SER A 87 46.85 11.29 18.20
C SER A 87 47.05 11.11 16.68
N SER A 88 45.97 11.01 15.90
CA SER A 88 46.02 10.80 14.44
C SER A 88 46.29 12.08 13.67
N ARG A 89 47.38 12.17 12.88
CA ARG A 89 47.69 13.35 12.04
C ARG A 89 46.74 13.52 10.84
N ILE A 90 45.73 12.65 10.69
CA ILE A 90 44.85 12.60 9.53
C ILE A 90 43.41 12.75 10.00
N THR A 91 42.73 13.76 9.45
CA THR A 91 41.28 13.93 9.60
C THR A 91 40.57 12.96 8.64
N PRO A 92 39.71 12.05 9.12
CA PRO A 92 38.96 11.16 8.23
C PRO A 92 38.03 11.97 7.35
N LEU A 93 37.81 11.49 6.14
CA LEU A 93 36.82 12.04 5.25
C LEU A 93 35.43 11.58 5.67
N VAL A 94 34.45 12.45 5.45
CA VAL A 94 33.09 12.28 5.94
C VAL A 94 32.09 12.51 4.81
N ILE A 95 30.97 11.81 4.86
CA ILE A 95 29.81 12.02 4.00
C ILE A 95 28.58 12.33 4.86
N GLU A 96 27.54 12.89 4.26
CA GLU A 96 26.19 12.87 4.82
C GLU A 96 25.31 12.04 3.89
N PHE A 97 24.52 11.13 4.45
CA PHE A 97 23.59 10.30 3.71
C PHE A 97 22.24 10.26 4.39
N SER A 98 21.17 10.17 3.61
CA SER A 98 19.81 9.97 4.08
C SER A 98 19.51 8.48 4.08
N PRO A 99 19.33 7.84 5.24
CA PRO A 99 18.88 6.46 5.30
C PRO A 99 17.51 6.33 4.63
N ASP A 100 17.29 5.24 3.92
CA ASP A 100 15.94 4.83 3.47
C ASP A 100 15.45 3.60 4.24
N VAL A 101 16.37 2.73 4.69
CA VAL A 101 16.08 1.61 5.59
C VAL A 101 17.06 1.61 6.75
N LEU A 102 16.57 1.39 7.96
CA LEU A 102 17.37 1.18 9.17
C LEU A 102 16.69 0.17 10.09
N LEU A 103 17.38 -0.93 10.33
CA LEU A 103 16.91 -2.01 11.21
C LEU A 103 17.08 -1.64 12.68
N SER A 104 16.09 -1.97 13.50
CA SER A 104 16.20 -1.86 14.95
C SER A 104 17.09 -2.96 15.53
N SER A 105 17.34 -2.90 16.83
CA SER A 105 18.10 -3.90 17.57
C SER A 105 17.43 -5.25 17.72
N ALA A 106 16.10 -5.28 17.62
CA ALA A 106 15.33 -6.52 17.62
C ALA A 106 15.32 -7.22 16.26
N GLU A 107 15.67 -6.51 15.18
CA GLU A 107 15.64 -7.06 13.83
C GLU A 107 16.97 -7.72 13.46
N PRO A 108 16.94 -8.93 12.86
CA PRO A 108 18.15 -9.57 12.38
C PRO A 108 18.73 -8.77 11.20
N ALA A 109 20.04 -8.53 11.25
CA ALA A 109 20.79 -8.02 10.11
C ALA A 109 20.71 -9.00 8.94
N LEU A 110 20.82 -8.50 7.70
CA LEU A 110 21.00 -9.38 6.55
C LEU A 110 22.37 -10.06 6.66
N ASP A 111 22.36 -11.38 6.88
CA ASP A 111 23.57 -12.19 6.93
C ASP A 111 24.14 -12.34 5.52
N VAL A 112 25.12 -11.49 5.21
CA VAL A 112 25.83 -11.46 3.92
C VAL A 112 26.82 -12.62 3.74
N GLN A 113 27.17 -13.34 4.81
CA GLN A 113 28.09 -14.49 4.72
C GLN A 113 27.36 -15.78 4.36
N GLY A 114 26.06 -15.87 4.70
CA GLY A 114 25.21 -17.02 4.39
C GLY A 114 24.50 -16.97 3.02
N LEU A 115 24.71 -15.91 2.21
CA LEU A 115 23.97 -15.73 0.94
C LEU A 115 24.53 -16.59 -0.20
N ASP A 116 23.64 -17.29 -0.91
CA ASP A 116 23.96 -18.12 -2.07
C ASP A 116 23.98 -17.31 -3.38
N ASP A 117 24.68 -16.17 -3.38
CA ASP A 117 24.89 -15.35 -4.57
C ASP A 117 26.39 -15.18 -4.83
N ALA A 118 26.83 -15.48 -6.06
CA ALA A 118 28.24 -15.44 -6.43
C ALA A 118 28.81 -14.00 -6.49
N ALA A 119 28.01 -13.01 -6.89
CA ALA A 119 28.42 -11.62 -6.99
C ALA A 119 28.56 -10.97 -5.61
N VAL A 120 27.74 -11.39 -4.64
CA VAL A 120 27.83 -10.95 -3.24
C VAL A 120 28.99 -11.62 -2.52
N ARG A 121 29.25 -12.92 -2.76
CA ARG A 121 30.41 -13.63 -2.20
C ARG A 121 31.76 -13.09 -2.68
N ALA A 122 31.79 -12.40 -3.82
CA ALA A 122 33.00 -11.74 -4.31
C ALA A 122 33.40 -10.52 -3.46
N VAL A 123 32.51 -9.99 -2.63
CA VAL A 123 32.79 -8.86 -1.73
C VAL A 123 33.45 -9.38 -0.44
N ASN A 124 34.49 -8.67 0.02
CA ASN A 124 35.16 -9.03 1.27
C ASN A 124 34.43 -8.46 2.49
N TRP A 125 33.52 -9.25 3.05
CA TRP A 125 32.70 -8.87 4.21
C TRP A 125 33.42 -8.92 5.55
N SER A 126 34.53 -9.66 5.65
CA SER A 126 35.28 -9.83 6.91
C SER A 126 36.01 -8.56 7.36
N ARG A 127 36.23 -7.60 6.44
CA ARG A 127 36.97 -6.37 6.69
C ARG A 127 36.45 -5.20 5.87
N VAL A 128 35.20 -4.81 6.11
CA VAL A 128 34.62 -3.62 5.47
C VAL A 128 35.16 -2.37 6.16
N SER A 129 36.19 -1.75 5.58
CA SER A 129 36.54 -0.36 5.91
C SER A 129 35.47 0.57 5.33
N SER A 130 35.05 1.59 6.07
CA SER A 130 34.03 2.52 5.58
C SER A 130 34.47 3.23 4.31
N GLY A 131 33.59 3.28 3.31
CA GLY A 131 33.84 3.90 2.00
C GLY A 131 34.37 2.94 0.93
N VAL A 132 34.19 1.62 1.08
CA VAL A 132 34.57 0.62 0.07
C VAL A 132 33.52 0.58 -1.04
N GLY A 133 33.90 0.86 -2.28
CA GLY A 133 33.03 0.69 -3.43
C GLY A 133 32.89 -0.77 -3.85
N ILE A 134 31.70 -1.19 -4.27
CA ILE A 134 31.45 -2.53 -4.82
C ILE A 134 31.15 -2.48 -6.32
N SER A 135 31.27 -3.63 -6.99
CA SER A 135 30.97 -3.74 -8.42
C SER A 135 29.47 -3.55 -8.70
N LYS A 136 29.12 -3.15 -9.92
CA LYS A 136 27.70 -2.99 -10.35
C LYS A 136 26.91 -4.29 -10.16
N ALA A 137 27.49 -5.43 -10.56
CA ALA A 137 26.88 -6.74 -10.38
C ALA A 137 26.65 -7.09 -8.89
N SER A 138 27.64 -6.82 -8.03
CA SER A 138 27.50 -7.02 -6.59
C SER A 138 26.45 -6.08 -5.98
N ALA A 139 26.33 -4.85 -6.48
CA ALA A 139 25.35 -3.89 -6.02
C ALA A 139 23.92 -4.31 -6.41
N GLU A 140 23.69 -4.72 -7.65
CA GLU A 140 22.38 -5.20 -8.13
C GLU A 140 21.90 -6.45 -7.38
N ALA A 141 22.81 -7.41 -7.18
CA ALA A 141 22.52 -8.61 -6.38
C ALA A 141 22.20 -8.25 -4.91
N LEU A 142 22.97 -7.31 -4.34
CA LEU A 142 22.77 -6.88 -2.96
C LEU A 142 21.46 -6.13 -2.76
N GLU A 143 21.05 -5.26 -3.69
CA GLU A 143 19.74 -4.60 -3.65
C GLU A 143 18.61 -5.63 -3.67
N THR A 144 18.69 -6.64 -4.55
CA THR A 144 17.68 -7.69 -4.64
C THR A 144 17.52 -8.44 -3.32
N LEU A 145 18.64 -8.83 -2.70
CA LEU A 145 18.65 -9.55 -1.43
C LEU A 145 18.21 -8.65 -0.27
N TRP A 146 18.58 -7.38 -0.30
CA TRP A 146 18.19 -6.40 0.71
C TRP A 146 16.69 -6.12 0.68
N SER A 147 16.11 -5.90 -0.50
CA SER A 147 14.67 -5.73 -0.68
C SER A 147 13.89 -6.98 -0.24
N ALA A 148 14.38 -8.19 -0.55
CA ALA A 148 13.77 -9.43 -0.09
C ALA A 148 13.82 -9.56 1.44
N HIS A 149 14.94 -9.19 2.06
CA HIS A 149 15.10 -9.21 3.52
C HIS A 149 14.17 -8.19 4.21
N GLU A 150 14.09 -6.97 3.69
CA GLU A 150 13.17 -5.95 4.17
C GLU A 150 11.70 -6.41 4.07
N HIS A 151 11.33 -7.01 2.95
CA HIS A 151 9.98 -7.54 2.75
C HIS A 151 9.68 -8.66 3.75
N ALA A 152 10.61 -9.60 3.96
CA ALA A 152 10.46 -10.65 4.95
C ALA A 152 10.32 -10.09 6.38
N LEU A 153 11.10 -9.07 6.72
CA LEU A 153 10.98 -8.39 8.01
C LEU A 153 9.62 -7.70 8.18
N HIS A 154 9.11 -7.02 7.15
CA HIS A 154 7.75 -6.47 7.17
C HIS A 154 6.69 -7.54 7.40
N LEU A 155 6.77 -8.67 6.68
CA LEU A 155 5.83 -9.78 6.89
C LEU A 155 5.88 -10.37 8.31
N THR A 156 7.07 -10.47 8.90
CA THR A 156 7.21 -10.96 10.29
C THR A 156 6.77 -9.96 11.34
N ARG A 157 6.92 -8.65 11.09
CA ARG A 157 6.38 -7.58 11.95
C ARG A 157 4.88 -7.64 12.02
N ASP A 158 4.24 -7.87 10.87
CA ASP A 158 2.81 -7.95 10.80
C ASP A 158 2.29 -9.14 11.62
N ARG A 159 2.85 -10.33 11.45
CA ARG A 159 2.34 -11.55 12.11
C ARG A 159 2.70 -11.70 13.61
N GLY A 160 3.31 -10.70 14.25
CA GLY A 160 3.81 -10.77 15.63
C GLY A 160 2.80 -10.32 16.70
N SER A 161 3.25 -10.21 17.96
CA SER A 161 2.53 -9.47 19.01
C SER A 161 2.76 -7.96 18.86
N PRO A 162 1.89 -7.10 19.42
CA PRO A 162 2.16 -5.66 19.53
C PRO A 162 3.57 -5.41 20.11
N GLN A 163 4.31 -4.50 19.49
CA GLN A 163 5.64 -4.08 19.93
C GLN A 163 5.55 -3.06 21.09
N GLY A 164 4.46 -2.29 21.16
CA GLY A 164 4.15 -1.34 22.22
C GLY A 164 2.82 -1.65 22.91
N THR A 165 2.33 -0.70 23.74
CA THR A 165 1.00 -0.87 24.34
C THR A 165 -0.06 -0.69 23.27
N LEU A 166 -0.91 -1.69 23.05
CA LEU A 166 -1.97 -1.58 22.06
C LEU A 166 -3.05 -0.58 22.50
N ARG A 167 -3.36 0.38 21.63
CA ARG A 167 -4.45 1.35 21.78
C ARG A 167 -5.50 1.10 20.71
N VAL A 168 -6.72 0.80 21.12
CA VAL A 168 -7.86 0.74 20.19
C VAL A 168 -8.57 2.08 20.25
N LEU A 169 -8.50 2.85 19.16
CA LEU A 169 -9.11 4.18 19.04
C LEU A 169 -10.48 4.04 18.36
N ASN A 170 -11.51 4.64 18.95
CA ASN A 170 -12.89 4.55 18.50
C ASN A 170 -13.31 5.85 17.81
N SER A 171 -13.84 5.74 16.60
CA SER A 171 -14.51 6.83 15.90
C SER A 171 -15.91 6.44 15.44
N GLY A 172 -16.83 7.41 15.50
CA GLY A 172 -18.18 7.31 14.94
C GLY A 172 -18.38 8.02 13.60
N ALA A 173 -17.34 8.62 13.02
CA ALA A 173 -17.46 9.44 11.81
C ALA A 173 -17.01 8.67 10.54
N ASP A 174 -17.82 8.70 9.48
CA ASP A 174 -17.39 8.15 8.17
C ASP A 174 -16.24 8.98 7.53
N GLU A 175 -16.10 10.26 7.90
CA GLU A 175 -14.98 11.12 7.47
C GLU A 175 -13.62 10.59 7.94
N ASP A 176 -13.59 9.93 9.10
CA ASP A 176 -12.38 9.34 9.67
C ASP A 176 -11.91 8.13 8.83
N TRP A 177 -12.82 7.39 8.22
CA TRP A 177 -12.47 6.32 7.27
C TRP A 177 -11.76 6.87 6.03
N HIS A 178 -12.26 7.97 5.46
CA HIS A 178 -11.64 8.59 4.29
C HIS A 178 -10.23 9.11 4.60
N THR A 179 -10.05 9.69 5.79
CA THR A 179 -8.74 10.13 6.28
C THR A 179 -7.77 8.95 6.39
N LEU A 180 -8.17 7.85 7.03
CA LEU A 180 -7.33 6.65 7.16
C LEU A 180 -6.94 6.06 5.81
N ARG A 181 -7.87 6.00 4.84
CA ARG A 181 -7.53 5.52 3.49
C ARG A 181 -6.55 6.44 2.76
N ALA A 182 -6.71 7.76 2.90
CA ALA A 182 -5.79 8.71 2.30
C ALA A 182 -4.39 8.58 2.91
N SER A 183 -4.30 8.56 4.25
CA SER A 183 -3.04 8.40 4.98
C SER A 183 -2.35 7.06 4.66
N ALA A 184 -3.10 5.96 4.57
CA ALA A 184 -2.55 4.65 4.19
C ALA A 184 -2.00 4.64 2.76
N ARG A 185 -2.67 5.32 1.81
CA ARG A 185 -2.21 5.41 0.42
C ARG A 185 -1.00 6.31 0.26
N ASP A 186 -1.02 7.47 0.91
CA ASP A 186 -0.05 8.54 0.68
C ASP A 186 1.16 8.44 1.66
N GLY A 187 1.07 7.54 2.65
CA GLY A 187 2.09 7.33 3.68
C GLY A 187 2.23 8.53 4.63
N GLU A 188 1.14 9.28 4.82
CA GLU A 188 1.08 10.46 5.67
C GLU A 188 0.68 10.11 7.11
N GLN A 189 1.16 10.90 8.06
CA GLN A 189 0.71 10.80 9.45
C GLN A 189 -0.67 11.44 9.62
N ALA A 190 -1.48 10.89 10.52
CA ALA A 190 -2.78 11.43 10.88
C ALA A 190 -2.82 11.77 12.38
N SER A 191 -3.21 13.00 12.71
CA SER A 191 -3.48 13.41 14.09
C SER A 191 -4.79 12.78 14.56
N TRP A 192 -4.74 11.96 15.61
CA TRP A 192 -5.92 11.25 16.14
C TRP A 192 -6.10 11.46 17.64
N PHE A 193 -7.34 11.41 18.13
CA PHE A 193 -7.60 11.41 19.56
C PHE A 193 -7.08 10.13 20.20
N ALA A 194 -6.26 10.28 21.23
CA ALA A 194 -5.57 9.17 21.87
C ALA A 194 -5.55 9.35 23.40
N PRO A 195 -5.50 8.25 24.19
CA PRO A 195 -5.30 8.34 25.62
C PRO A 195 -4.04 9.16 25.96
N LYS A 196 -4.08 9.96 27.04
CA LYS A 196 -2.93 10.75 27.50
C LYS A 196 -1.66 9.91 27.74
N GLY A 197 -1.83 8.63 28.08
CA GLY A 197 -0.72 7.69 28.27
C GLY A 197 -0.17 7.07 26.98
N THR A 198 -0.60 7.52 25.79
CA THR A 198 -0.06 7.03 24.52
C THR A 198 1.34 7.58 24.33
N GLU A 199 2.30 6.67 24.17
CA GLU A 199 3.72 6.99 23.98
C GLU A 199 4.17 6.67 22.55
N ILE A 200 5.29 7.28 22.16
CA ILE A 200 5.91 7.04 20.85
C ILE A 200 6.28 5.55 20.74
N GLY A 201 5.73 4.87 19.73
CA GLY A 201 5.89 3.43 19.53
C GLY A 201 4.73 2.55 19.99
N ASP A 202 3.72 3.11 20.68
CA ASP A 202 2.47 2.38 20.96
C ASP A 202 1.79 1.98 19.65
N ASP A 203 1.30 0.74 19.59
CA ASP A 203 0.57 0.23 18.44
C ASP A 203 -0.91 0.65 18.53
N VAL A 204 -1.52 0.94 17.39
CA VAL A 204 -2.84 1.54 17.28
C VAL A 204 -3.74 0.71 16.37
N LEU A 205 -4.96 0.43 16.81
CA LEU A 205 -6.05 -0.10 15.97
C LEU A 205 -7.16 0.94 15.87
N PHE A 206 -7.66 1.16 14.66
CA PHE A 206 -8.75 2.07 14.39
C PHE A 206 -10.06 1.32 14.27
N PHE A 207 -10.92 1.49 15.26
CA PHE A 207 -12.28 0.97 15.28
C PHE A 207 -13.26 2.06 14.83
N ILE A 208 -13.98 1.81 13.73
CA ILE A 208 -15.05 2.68 13.24
C ILE A 208 -16.40 2.02 13.50
N GLN A 209 -17.31 2.76 14.14
CA GLN A 209 -18.67 2.27 14.41
C GLN A 209 -19.37 1.86 13.12
N GLY A 210 -19.99 0.69 13.12
CA GLY A 210 -20.65 0.11 11.95
C GLY A 210 -19.72 -0.61 10.95
N ARG A 211 -18.40 -0.39 11.01
CA ARG A 211 -17.41 -1.05 10.12
C ARG A 211 -16.53 -2.07 10.85
N GLY A 212 -16.22 -1.85 12.13
CA GLY A 212 -15.29 -2.68 12.90
C GLY A 212 -13.87 -2.10 12.92
N ILE A 213 -12.85 -2.95 13.04
CA ILE A 213 -11.45 -2.51 12.94
C ILE A 213 -11.07 -2.44 11.46
N VAL A 214 -10.71 -1.24 11.01
CA VAL A 214 -10.52 -0.93 9.58
C VAL A 214 -9.07 -0.61 9.22
N ALA A 215 -8.24 -0.29 10.21
CA ALA A 215 -6.84 0.03 10.01
C ALA A 215 -6.03 -0.24 11.28
N LYS A 216 -4.73 -0.40 11.11
CA LYS A 216 -3.72 -0.44 12.17
C LYS A 216 -2.66 0.64 11.90
N GLY A 217 -1.91 1.03 12.91
CA GLY A 217 -0.84 2.02 12.79
C GLY A 217 -0.01 2.13 14.07
N ARG A 218 0.84 3.16 14.14
CA ARG A 218 1.75 3.38 15.26
C ARG A 218 1.83 4.83 15.69
N ALA A 219 1.83 5.07 17.00
CA ALA A 219 2.00 6.40 17.56
C ALA A 219 3.39 6.97 17.26
N CYS A 220 3.44 8.08 16.53
CA CYS A 220 4.63 8.86 16.16
C CYS A 220 4.93 9.97 17.16
N SER A 221 3.96 10.33 18.02
CA SER A 221 4.13 11.33 19.07
C SER A 221 3.43 10.91 20.35
N THR A 222 3.91 11.43 21.49
CA THR A 222 3.21 11.29 22.76
C THR A 222 1.92 12.10 22.74
N ALA A 223 0.84 11.55 23.29
CA ALA A 223 -0.45 12.24 23.30
C ALA A 223 -0.38 13.55 24.11
N THR A 224 -0.74 14.65 23.47
CA THR A 224 -0.75 16.00 24.08
C THR A 224 -2.07 16.72 23.85
N TYR A 225 -2.42 17.64 24.75
CA TYR A 225 -3.56 18.53 24.56
C TYR A 225 -3.17 19.63 23.58
N LYS A 226 -3.98 19.86 22.54
CA LYS A 226 -3.78 20.92 21.57
C LYS A 226 -4.84 22.01 21.80
N GLY A 227 -4.42 23.19 22.23
CA GLY A 227 -5.31 24.34 22.46
C GLY A 227 -6.32 24.08 23.59
N ASP A 228 -7.58 24.47 23.34
CA ASP A 228 -8.69 24.34 24.29
C ASP A 228 -9.46 23.01 24.19
N ASP A 229 -9.07 22.07 23.31
CA ASP A 229 -9.74 20.77 23.22
C ASP A 229 -9.39 19.91 24.46
N PRO A 230 -10.41 19.45 25.23
CA PRO A 230 -10.18 18.63 26.41
C PRO A 230 -9.69 17.21 26.08
N ARG A 231 -9.55 16.84 24.80
CA ARG A 231 -9.06 15.53 24.36
C ARG A 231 -7.60 15.64 23.94
N ALA A 232 -6.77 14.71 24.45
CA ALA A 232 -5.41 14.57 23.99
C ALA A 232 -5.38 13.94 22.58
N SER A 233 -4.39 14.32 21.78
CA SER A 233 -4.17 13.79 20.44
C SER A 233 -2.72 13.36 20.27
N ALA A 234 -2.51 12.32 19.47
CA ALA A 234 -1.21 11.83 19.03
C ALA A 234 -1.18 11.78 17.50
N GLU A 235 -0.01 11.96 16.93
CA GLU A 235 0.23 11.71 15.50
C GLU A 235 0.40 10.20 15.33
N ILE A 236 -0.37 9.60 14.43
CA ILE A 236 -0.30 8.18 14.10
C ILE A 236 0.24 8.04 12.68
N GLY A 237 1.23 7.17 12.49
CA GLY A 237 1.86 6.88 11.21
C GLY A 237 1.88 5.37 10.96
N ASP A 238 2.57 4.96 9.90
CA ASP A 238 2.59 3.56 9.43
C ASP A 238 1.16 2.98 9.33
N ILE A 239 0.22 3.80 8.84
CA ILE A 239 -1.19 3.44 8.79
C ILE A 239 -1.42 2.44 7.66
N GLU A 240 -1.91 1.26 8.00
CA GLU A 240 -2.21 0.17 7.07
C GLU A 240 -3.69 -0.21 7.20
N LEU A 241 -4.34 -0.46 6.06
CA LEU A 241 -5.74 -0.89 6.05
C LEU A 241 -5.85 -2.37 6.43
N VAL A 242 -6.86 -2.68 7.23
CA VAL A 242 -7.24 -4.06 7.55
C VAL A 242 -8.37 -4.45 6.58
N GLU A 243 -8.06 -5.27 5.58
CA GLU A 243 -9.03 -5.68 4.54
C GLU A 243 -9.10 -7.22 4.40
N PRO A 244 -10.30 -7.84 4.56
CA PRO A 244 -11.56 -7.20 4.93
C PRO A 244 -11.52 -6.73 6.39
N ALA A 245 -12.18 -5.60 6.66
CA ALA A 245 -12.29 -5.04 8.00
C ALA A 245 -12.74 -6.11 9.01
N LEU A 246 -12.16 -6.09 10.20
CA LEU A 246 -12.52 -7.02 11.27
C LEU A 246 -13.84 -6.57 11.88
N THR A 247 -14.94 -7.16 11.40
CA THR A 247 -16.30 -6.72 11.70
C THR A 247 -16.65 -6.94 13.17
N PRO A 248 -17.67 -6.25 13.72
CA PRO A 248 -18.17 -6.55 15.06
C PRO A 248 -18.55 -8.03 15.27
N ALA A 249 -19.02 -8.72 14.22
CA ALA A 249 -19.32 -10.15 14.27
C ALA A 249 -18.05 -11.01 14.37
N ASP A 250 -17.02 -10.72 13.56
CA ASP A 250 -15.72 -11.40 13.64
C ASP A 250 -15.11 -11.24 15.05
N LEU A 251 -15.20 -10.03 15.59
CA LEU A 251 -14.71 -9.66 16.90
C LEU A 251 -15.45 -10.41 18.02
N GLN A 252 -16.78 -10.49 17.94
CA GLN A 252 -17.59 -11.23 18.92
C GLN A 252 -17.33 -12.74 18.85
N GLN A 253 -17.11 -13.29 17.66
CA GLN A 253 -16.77 -14.70 17.49
C GLN A 253 -15.38 -15.02 18.04
N ALA A 254 -14.39 -14.18 17.78
CA ALA A 254 -13.01 -14.42 18.16
C ALA A 254 -12.73 -14.09 19.64
N LEU A 255 -13.48 -13.15 20.22
CA LEU A 255 -13.32 -12.66 21.59
C LEU A 255 -14.71 -12.53 22.26
N PRO A 256 -15.38 -13.66 22.58
CA PRO A 256 -16.77 -13.66 23.06
C PRO A 256 -16.93 -13.06 24.47
N ASP A 257 -15.94 -13.24 25.33
CA ASP A 257 -15.95 -12.74 26.71
C ASP A 257 -15.46 -11.29 26.82
N TRP A 258 -14.93 -10.73 25.72
CA TRP A 258 -14.46 -9.36 25.69
C TRP A 258 -15.61 -8.39 25.44
N LYS A 259 -15.84 -7.51 26.41
CA LYS A 259 -16.83 -6.43 26.28
C LYS A 259 -16.26 -5.33 25.40
N TRP A 260 -16.63 -5.34 24.12
CA TRP A 260 -16.27 -4.33 23.14
C TRP A 260 -16.68 -2.92 23.56
N LEU A 261 -15.97 -1.95 23.01
CA LEU A 261 -16.19 -0.52 23.21
C LEU A 261 -17.63 -0.14 22.81
N THR A 262 -18.51 -0.02 23.80
CA THR A 262 -19.75 0.72 23.65
C THR A 262 -19.47 2.20 23.91
N TYR A 263 -19.94 3.04 22.99
CA TYR A 263 -19.96 4.50 23.13
C TYR A 263 -20.50 4.90 24.52
N PRO A 264 -19.94 5.90 25.23
CA PRO A 264 -19.13 7.01 24.73
C PRO A 264 -17.61 6.87 24.88
N ARG A 265 -17.06 5.65 25.08
CA ARG A 265 -15.60 5.51 25.22
C ARG A 265 -14.89 5.66 23.87
N SER A 266 -14.10 6.74 23.73
CA SER A 266 -13.32 7.06 22.53
C SER A 266 -12.08 6.18 22.33
N TYR A 267 -11.69 5.36 23.31
CA TYR A 267 -10.57 4.41 23.18
C TYR A 267 -10.61 3.32 24.27
N THR A 268 -9.87 2.23 24.07
CA THR A 268 -9.49 1.25 25.11
C THR A 268 -8.04 0.82 24.95
N SER A 269 -7.45 0.34 26.03
CA SER A 269 -6.16 -0.34 26.01
C SER A 269 -6.39 -1.76 26.56
N PRO A 270 -6.53 -2.77 25.67
CA PRO A 270 -6.78 -4.13 26.10
C PRO A 270 -5.62 -4.66 26.94
N ASN A 271 -5.89 -5.72 27.72
CA ASN A 271 -4.81 -6.44 28.40
C ASN A 271 -3.91 -7.15 27.35
N PRO A 272 -2.69 -7.58 27.72
CA PRO A 272 -1.73 -8.13 26.76
C PRO A 272 -2.24 -9.33 25.93
N ASP A 273 -3.06 -10.21 26.53
CA ASP A 273 -3.58 -11.40 25.85
C ASP A 273 -4.58 -11.00 24.74
N ILE A 274 -5.51 -10.11 25.07
CA ILE A 274 -6.49 -9.58 24.13
C ILE A 274 -5.80 -8.70 23.08
N ALA A 275 -4.78 -7.94 23.48
CA ALA A 275 -3.99 -7.11 22.57
C ALA A 275 -3.28 -7.96 21.52
N THR A 276 -2.61 -9.02 21.94
CA THR A 276 -1.95 -9.98 21.05
C THR A 276 -2.95 -10.59 20.09
N ARG A 277 -4.09 -11.07 20.61
CA ARG A 277 -5.11 -11.72 19.78
C ARG A 277 -5.73 -10.77 18.76
N LEU A 278 -5.99 -9.52 19.15
CA LEU A 278 -6.51 -8.49 18.25
C LEU A 278 -5.53 -8.16 17.12
N TRP A 279 -4.25 -8.04 17.47
CA TRP A 279 -3.20 -7.76 16.52
C TRP A 279 -3.07 -8.87 15.48
N GLU A 280 -2.99 -10.14 15.92
CA GLU A 280 -2.98 -11.31 15.03
C GLU A 280 -4.14 -11.28 14.02
N LEU A 281 -5.37 -11.08 14.51
CA LEU A 281 -6.57 -11.06 13.66
C LEU A 281 -6.54 -9.94 12.61
N CYS A 282 -5.92 -8.81 12.92
CA CYS A 282 -5.80 -7.68 11.99
C CYS A 282 -4.65 -7.90 10.99
N SER A 283 -3.55 -8.49 11.45
CA SER A 283 -2.36 -8.75 10.64
C SER A 283 -2.54 -9.89 9.64
N ASP A 284 -3.38 -10.87 9.95
CA ASP A 284 -3.75 -11.94 9.01
C ASP A 284 -4.71 -11.45 7.90
N ARG A 285 -5.21 -10.22 8.01
CA ARG A 285 -6.19 -9.59 7.10
C ARG A 285 -5.55 -8.48 6.27
N ASN A 286 -4.46 -8.81 5.59
CA ASN A 286 -3.77 -7.92 4.66
C ASN A 286 -4.16 -8.23 3.20
N PRO A 287 -4.72 -7.27 2.43
CA PRO A 287 -5.03 -7.44 1.00
C PRO A 287 -3.78 -7.62 0.11
N ASP A 288 -2.57 -7.35 0.61
CA ASP A 288 -1.30 -7.59 -0.10
C ASP A 288 -0.88 -9.07 -0.13
N ALA A 289 -1.69 -9.99 0.41
CA ALA A 289 -1.55 -11.43 0.14
C ALA A 289 -2.15 -11.85 -1.24
N ALA A 290 -2.35 -10.90 -2.15
CA ALA A 290 -2.39 -11.18 -3.59
C ALA A 290 -0.94 -11.26 -4.12
N PRO A 291 -0.61 -12.16 -5.07
CA PRO A 291 0.76 -12.25 -5.59
C PRO A 291 1.19 -10.89 -6.12
N ALA A 292 2.31 -10.37 -5.60
CA ALA A 292 2.93 -9.14 -6.05
C ALA A 292 3.18 -9.22 -7.57
N HIS A 293 2.34 -8.53 -8.35
CA HIS A 293 2.67 -8.13 -9.70
C HIS A 293 3.21 -6.70 -9.62
N GLU A 294 4.50 -6.56 -9.37
CA GLU A 294 5.25 -5.37 -9.76
C GLU A 294 4.98 -5.17 -11.26
N GLY A 295 4.38 -4.03 -11.64
CA GLY A 295 3.74 -3.83 -12.95
C GLY A 295 4.45 -4.52 -14.13
N ALA A 296 3.65 -5.21 -14.96
CA ALA A 296 4.17 -5.82 -16.18
C ALA A 296 4.49 -4.75 -17.23
N GLU A 297 5.49 -5.00 -18.08
CA GLU A 297 5.60 -4.27 -19.35
C GLU A 297 4.37 -4.59 -20.21
N GLU A 298 3.36 -3.73 -20.13
CA GLU A 298 2.19 -3.75 -21.01
C GLU A 298 2.43 -2.80 -22.18
N GLY A 299 2.11 -3.26 -23.40
CA GLY A 299 2.23 -2.45 -24.62
C GLY A 299 3.10 -3.05 -25.72
N GLU A 300 3.69 -4.23 -25.52
CA GLU A 300 4.31 -4.96 -26.63
C GLU A 300 3.25 -5.35 -27.67
N PHE A 301 3.56 -5.17 -28.96
CA PHE A 301 2.64 -5.54 -30.04
C PHE A 301 2.55 -7.07 -30.15
N VAL A 302 1.62 -7.66 -29.41
CA VAL A 302 1.28 -9.08 -29.57
C VAL A 302 0.41 -9.22 -30.82
N THR A 303 0.94 -9.91 -31.84
CA THR A 303 0.14 -10.27 -33.02
C THR A 303 -0.77 -11.44 -32.66
N VAL A 304 -2.01 -11.14 -32.30
CA VAL A 304 -3.06 -12.15 -32.11
C VAL A 304 -3.76 -12.41 -33.44
N LEU A 305 -3.69 -13.63 -33.95
CA LEU A 305 -4.38 -14.03 -35.17
C LEU A 305 -5.88 -14.22 -34.87
N HIS A 306 -6.63 -13.11 -34.82
CA HIS A 306 -8.05 -13.15 -34.51
C HIS A 306 -8.86 -13.56 -35.76
N ARG A 307 -9.54 -14.71 -35.74
CA ARG A 307 -10.66 -14.96 -36.66
C ARG A 307 -11.89 -14.27 -36.09
N ARG A 308 -12.13 -13.01 -36.49
CA ARG A 308 -13.35 -12.28 -36.15
C ARG A 308 -14.39 -12.49 -37.23
N ARG A 309 -15.58 -12.92 -36.82
CA ARG A 309 -16.76 -12.85 -37.67
C ARG A 309 -17.05 -11.37 -37.95
N GLU A 310 -17.16 -11.02 -39.23
CA GLU A 310 -17.52 -9.68 -39.70
C GLU A 310 -18.85 -9.25 -39.07
N ARG A 311 -18.87 -8.09 -38.41
CA ARG A 311 -20.09 -7.48 -37.87
C ARG A 311 -20.38 -6.27 -38.75
N ASP A 312 -21.56 -6.24 -39.36
CA ASP A 312 -22.00 -5.14 -40.19
C ASP A 312 -22.18 -3.88 -39.31
N ARG A 313 -21.37 -2.84 -39.55
CA ARG A 313 -21.48 -1.57 -38.81
C ARG A 313 -22.75 -0.80 -39.18
N GLY A 314 -23.31 -1.03 -40.36
CA GLY A 314 -24.55 -0.43 -40.82
C GLY A 314 -25.74 -0.87 -39.98
N ILE A 315 -25.79 -2.13 -39.52
CA ILE A 315 -26.91 -2.60 -38.69
C ILE A 315 -26.91 -1.98 -37.28
N VAL A 316 -25.72 -1.71 -36.74
CA VAL A 316 -25.54 -1.03 -35.45
C VAL A 316 -26.04 0.41 -35.54
N ALA A 317 -25.58 1.15 -36.55
CA ALA A 317 -26.02 2.52 -36.78
C ALA A 317 -27.54 2.60 -37.05
N ALA A 318 -28.07 1.67 -37.86
CA ALA A 318 -29.50 1.60 -38.15
C ALA A 318 -30.34 1.32 -36.89
N LYS A 319 -29.88 0.43 -35.98
CA LYS A 319 -30.59 0.15 -34.73
C LYS A 319 -30.60 1.35 -33.79
N LYS A 320 -29.48 2.04 -33.63
CA LYS A 320 -29.41 3.24 -32.80
C LYS A 320 -30.26 4.38 -33.35
N ALA A 321 -30.24 4.59 -34.67
CA ALA A 321 -31.08 5.58 -35.33
C ALA A 321 -32.58 5.22 -35.29
N GLU A 322 -32.94 3.94 -35.30
CA GLU A 322 -34.31 3.48 -35.05
C GLU A 322 -34.74 3.77 -33.61
N ALA A 323 -33.92 3.42 -32.63
CA ALA A 323 -34.21 3.71 -31.22
C ALA A 323 -34.40 5.21 -31.01
N LEU A 324 -33.45 6.03 -31.46
CA LEU A 324 -33.52 7.50 -31.34
C LEU A 324 -34.77 8.09 -32.01
N ARG A 325 -35.17 7.60 -33.18
CA ARG A 325 -36.41 8.03 -33.85
C ARG A 325 -37.68 7.60 -33.12
N ALA A 326 -37.67 6.43 -32.49
CA ALA A 326 -38.84 5.87 -31.82
C ALA A 326 -39.06 6.49 -30.43
N THR A 327 -38.00 6.75 -29.68
CA THR A 327 -38.07 7.18 -28.26
C THR A 327 -37.66 8.62 -28.04
N GLY A 328 -37.01 9.27 -29.01
CA GLY A 328 -36.49 10.64 -28.88
C GLY A 328 -35.17 10.75 -28.10
N SER A 329 -34.73 9.70 -27.42
CA SER A 329 -33.43 9.63 -26.74
C SER A 329 -32.85 8.21 -26.78
N LEU A 330 -31.53 8.08 -26.63
CA LEU A 330 -30.82 6.79 -26.69
C LEU A 330 -30.53 6.25 -25.27
N HIS A 331 -31.53 5.64 -24.66
CA HIS A 331 -31.43 5.06 -23.32
C HIS A 331 -31.26 3.54 -23.34
N CYS A 332 -30.69 2.99 -22.27
CA CYS A 332 -30.54 1.56 -22.06
C CYS A 332 -31.90 0.87 -21.89
N GLU A 333 -32.18 -0.17 -22.67
CA GLU A 333 -33.43 -0.93 -22.55
C GLU A 333 -33.53 -1.67 -21.21
N VAL A 334 -32.43 -1.96 -20.52
CA VAL A 334 -32.45 -2.67 -19.24
C VAL A 334 -32.70 -1.73 -18.07
N CYS A 335 -31.81 -0.74 -17.88
CA CYS A 335 -31.83 0.13 -16.70
C CYS A 335 -32.34 1.55 -16.97
N GLN A 336 -32.76 1.86 -18.20
CA GLN A 336 -33.25 3.18 -18.62
C GLN A 336 -32.21 4.31 -18.49
N PHE A 337 -30.94 3.97 -18.29
CA PHE A 337 -29.86 4.95 -18.22
C PHE A 337 -29.64 5.62 -19.57
N ASP A 338 -29.62 6.95 -19.56
CA ASP A 338 -29.36 7.81 -20.70
C ASP A 338 -28.02 8.54 -20.49
N PHE A 339 -27.04 8.26 -21.35
CA PHE A 339 -25.70 8.85 -21.23
C PHE A 339 -25.69 10.33 -21.55
N GLU A 340 -26.48 10.79 -22.51
CA GLU A 340 -26.54 12.19 -22.89
C GLU A 340 -27.19 13.01 -21.77
N GLN A 341 -28.23 12.48 -21.13
CA GLN A 341 -28.86 13.13 -19.98
C GLN A 341 -27.89 13.31 -18.79
N VAL A 342 -27.02 12.33 -18.53
CA VAL A 342 -26.13 12.33 -17.36
C VAL A 342 -24.80 13.02 -17.65
N TYR A 343 -24.24 12.84 -18.84
CA TYR A 343 -22.89 13.29 -19.20
C TYR A 343 -22.86 14.41 -20.25
N GLY A 344 -24.02 14.88 -20.71
CA GLY A 344 -24.13 15.87 -21.77
C GLY A 344 -23.63 15.32 -23.11
N GLU A 345 -23.05 16.19 -23.94
CA GLU A 345 -22.51 15.84 -25.27
C GLU A 345 -21.51 14.67 -25.24
N ARG A 346 -20.78 14.49 -24.13
CA ARG A 346 -19.83 13.36 -23.98
C ARG A 346 -20.52 12.01 -23.95
N GLY A 347 -21.81 11.98 -23.63
CA GLY A 347 -22.63 10.77 -23.58
C GLY A 347 -23.34 10.44 -24.89
N GLU A 348 -23.22 11.30 -25.91
CA GLU A 348 -23.83 11.05 -27.22
C GLU A 348 -23.32 9.72 -27.82
N ASP A 349 -24.23 8.94 -28.39
CA ASP A 349 -23.96 7.64 -29.03
C ASP A 349 -23.26 6.57 -28.15
N CYS A 350 -23.19 6.76 -26.83
CA CYS A 350 -22.43 5.87 -25.93
C CYS A 350 -23.09 4.51 -25.63
N CYS A 351 -24.38 4.33 -25.96
CA CYS A 351 -25.04 3.03 -25.79
C CYS A 351 -24.53 1.98 -26.80
N GLU A 352 -24.44 0.73 -26.38
CA GLU A 352 -23.94 -0.40 -27.14
C GLU A 352 -25.10 -1.24 -27.70
N VAL A 353 -24.88 -1.87 -28.87
CA VAL A 353 -25.88 -2.74 -29.52
C VAL A 353 -25.54 -4.21 -29.24
N HIS A 354 -26.41 -4.87 -28.49
CA HIS A 354 -26.29 -6.27 -28.11
C HIS A 354 -27.16 -7.17 -29.01
N HIS A 355 -26.68 -8.37 -29.34
CA HIS A 355 -27.45 -9.37 -30.08
C HIS A 355 -28.18 -10.27 -29.11
N LEU A 356 -29.52 -10.36 -29.22
CA LEU A 356 -30.35 -11.18 -28.33
C LEU A 356 -30.08 -12.68 -28.45
N ASP A 357 -29.65 -13.13 -29.63
CA ASP A 357 -29.19 -14.50 -29.86
C ASP A 357 -27.68 -14.49 -30.17
N PRO A 358 -26.84 -15.06 -29.28
CA PRO A 358 -25.38 -14.99 -29.36
C PRO A 358 -24.81 -15.56 -30.66
N LEU A 359 -24.14 -14.71 -31.44
CA LEU A 359 -23.46 -15.12 -32.69
C LEU A 359 -22.36 -16.19 -32.49
N GLY A 360 -21.84 -16.34 -31.26
CA GLY A 360 -20.77 -17.28 -30.92
C GLY A 360 -21.24 -18.73 -30.77
N ALA A 361 -22.53 -18.98 -30.56
CA ALA A 361 -23.09 -20.32 -30.40
C ALA A 361 -23.67 -20.91 -31.70
N ARG A 362 -23.51 -20.22 -32.84
CA ARG A 362 -24.17 -20.53 -34.12
C ARG A 362 -23.21 -21.10 -35.16
N ASP A 363 -23.64 -22.15 -35.88
CA ASP A 363 -23.03 -22.59 -37.14
C ASP A 363 -23.62 -21.83 -38.34
N GLY A 364 -22.77 -21.20 -39.16
CA GLY A 364 -23.17 -20.48 -40.38
C GLY A 364 -23.44 -18.96 -40.24
N SER A 365 -23.75 -18.30 -41.37
CA SER A 365 -24.17 -16.89 -41.46
C SER A 365 -25.69 -16.79 -41.64
N ARG A 366 -26.35 -15.91 -40.90
CA ARG A 366 -27.77 -15.58 -41.04
C ARG A 366 -27.93 -14.06 -41.05
N ARG A 367 -28.91 -13.55 -41.80
CA ARG A 367 -29.28 -12.13 -41.81
C ARG A 367 -29.83 -11.73 -40.44
N THR A 368 -29.13 -10.85 -39.73
CA THR A 368 -29.62 -10.19 -38.51
C THR A 368 -30.63 -9.12 -38.87
N LYS A 369 -31.74 -9.02 -38.12
CA LYS A 369 -32.71 -7.93 -38.22
C LYS A 369 -32.55 -6.96 -37.04
N LEU A 370 -33.14 -5.77 -37.13
CA LEU A 370 -33.10 -4.79 -36.03
C LEU A 370 -33.86 -5.27 -34.78
N GLU A 371 -34.86 -6.14 -34.93
CA GLU A 371 -35.59 -6.78 -33.83
C GLU A 371 -34.74 -7.78 -33.02
N ASP A 372 -33.66 -8.28 -33.61
CA ASP A 372 -32.73 -9.23 -32.95
C ASP A 372 -31.67 -8.51 -32.09
N LEU A 373 -31.79 -7.19 -31.94
CA LEU A 373 -30.82 -6.31 -31.32
C LEU A 373 -31.45 -5.50 -30.18
N ALA A 374 -30.68 -5.27 -29.12
CA ALA A 374 -31.05 -4.44 -27.98
C ALA A 374 -30.02 -3.32 -27.74
N ILE A 375 -30.49 -2.14 -27.35
CA ILE A 375 -29.68 -1.01 -26.90
C ILE A 375 -29.38 -1.15 -25.41
N LEU A 376 -28.11 -1.30 -25.03
CA LEU A 376 -27.67 -1.47 -23.65
C LEU A 376 -26.60 -0.45 -23.28
N CYS A 377 -26.55 0.00 -22.03
CA CYS A 377 -25.39 0.73 -21.52
C CYS A 377 -24.18 -0.21 -21.35
N ALA A 378 -22.96 0.36 -21.31
CA ALA A 378 -21.72 -0.40 -21.14
C ALA A 378 -21.75 -1.38 -19.95
N ASN A 379 -22.40 -0.99 -18.84
CA ASN A 379 -22.51 -1.84 -17.66
C ASN A 379 -23.49 -3.00 -17.87
N CYS A 380 -24.70 -2.72 -18.37
CA CYS A 380 -25.68 -3.78 -18.64
C CYS A 380 -25.19 -4.73 -19.73
N HIS A 381 -24.50 -4.22 -20.74
CA HIS A 381 -23.92 -5.03 -21.80
C HIS A 381 -22.84 -5.99 -21.26
N ARG A 382 -22.00 -5.54 -20.32
CA ARG A 382 -21.06 -6.42 -19.61
C ARG A 382 -21.77 -7.47 -18.75
N MET A 383 -22.86 -7.09 -18.08
CA MET A 383 -23.58 -8.00 -17.18
C MET A 383 -24.30 -9.13 -17.92
N VAL A 384 -24.88 -8.90 -19.09
CA VAL A 384 -25.50 -9.98 -19.89
C VAL A 384 -24.50 -11.04 -20.38
N HIS A 385 -23.22 -10.66 -20.50
CA HIS A 385 -22.13 -11.56 -20.91
C HIS A 385 -21.37 -12.20 -19.75
N ARG A 386 -21.68 -11.84 -18.49
CA ARG A 386 -21.05 -12.48 -17.32
C ARG A 386 -21.78 -13.79 -17.02
N ALA A 387 -21.05 -14.84 -16.61
CA ALA A 387 -21.68 -16.12 -16.28
C ALA A 387 -22.45 -16.04 -14.94
N PRO A 388 -23.68 -16.60 -14.85
CA PRO A 388 -24.46 -17.21 -15.93
C PRO A 388 -24.97 -16.17 -16.93
N LEU A 389 -24.95 -16.49 -18.23
CA LEU A 389 -25.41 -15.57 -19.28
C LEU A 389 -26.89 -15.23 -19.07
N LEU A 390 -27.21 -13.94 -19.15
CA LEU A 390 -28.56 -13.42 -18.98
C LEU A 390 -29.02 -12.72 -20.24
N THR A 391 -30.30 -12.88 -20.57
CA THR A 391 -30.98 -12.02 -21.53
C THR A 391 -31.21 -10.62 -20.92
N PRO A 392 -31.35 -9.56 -21.74
CA PRO A 392 -31.72 -8.24 -21.25
C PRO A 392 -33.00 -8.24 -20.40
N ALA A 393 -33.98 -9.09 -20.74
CA ALA A 393 -35.22 -9.21 -19.97
C ALA A 393 -34.97 -9.80 -18.57
N GLU A 394 -34.17 -10.86 -18.47
CA GLU A 394 -33.81 -11.47 -17.18
C GLU A 394 -33.04 -10.49 -16.30
N LEU A 395 -32.07 -9.78 -16.87
CA LEU A 395 -31.30 -8.76 -16.14
C LEU A 395 -32.22 -7.62 -15.65
N ARG A 396 -33.18 -7.17 -16.47
CA ARG A 396 -34.17 -6.17 -16.07
C ARG A 396 -35.01 -6.66 -14.89
N SER A 397 -35.49 -7.90 -14.93
CA SER A 397 -36.25 -8.50 -13.82
C SER A 397 -35.43 -8.62 -12.53
N GLU A 398 -34.14 -8.94 -12.64
CA GLU A 398 -33.26 -9.01 -11.48
C GLU A 398 -33.02 -7.64 -10.85
N LEU A 399 -32.76 -6.60 -11.66
CA LEU A 399 -32.61 -5.24 -11.16
C LEU A 399 -33.90 -4.74 -10.49
N ALA A 400 -35.07 -4.98 -11.10
CA ALA A 400 -36.35 -4.60 -10.52
C ALA A 400 -36.60 -5.27 -9.16
N ARG A 401 -36.22 -6.54 -9.01
CA ARG A 401 -36.31 -7.28 -7.73
C ARG A 401 -35.40 -6.65 -6.67
N ARG A 402 -34.15 -6.33 -7.01
CA ARG A 402 -33.18 -5.75 -6.07
C ARG A 402 -33.52 -4.30 -5.68
N HIS A 403 -34.11 -3.53 -6.60
CA HIS A 403 -34.58 -2.18 -6.29
C HIS A 403 -35.78 -2.16 -5.33
N ARG A 404 -36.75 -3.09 -5.48
CA ARG A 404 -37.88 -3.22 -4.54
C ARG A 404 -37.42 -3.51 -3.11
N VAL A 405 -36.52 -4.48 -2.93
CA VAL A 405 -35.96 -4.82 -1.60
C VAL A 405 -35.28 -3.62 -0.93
N ARG A 406 -34.60 -2.75 -1.70
CA ARG A 406 -33.96 -1.55 -1.15
C ARG A 406 -34.96 -0.45 -0.78
N VAL A 407 -36.03 -0.27 -1.55
CA VAL A 407 -37.07 0.75 -1.27
C VAL A 407 -37.92 0.34 -0.08
N ASP A 408 -38.31 -0.94 0.00
CA ASP A 408 -39.10 -1.47 1.12
C ASP A 408 -38.30 -1.43 2.44
N GLY A 409 -37.00 -1.77 2.41
CA GLY A 409 -36.12 -1.66 3.58
C GLY A 409 -35.86 -0.22 4.02
N ALA A 410 -35.72 0.73 3.07
CA ALA A 410 -35.57 2.15 3.40
C ALA A 410 -36.87 2.79 3.94
N ALA A 411 -38.04 2.26 3.56
CA ALA A 411 -39.33 2.71 4.08
C ALA A 411 -39.60 2.20 5.51
N GLU A 412 -39.15 0.99 5.87
CA GLU A 412 -39.21 0.47 7.24
C GLU A 412 -38.24 1.20 8.20
N GLU A 413 -37.03 1.56 7.73
CA GLU A 413 -36.09 2.39 8.49
C GLU A 413 -36.56 3.83 8.69
N ALA A 414 -37.32 4.40 7.74
CA ALA A 414 -37.89 5.75 7.88
C ALA A 414 -39.18 5.80 8.73
N ALA A 415 -39.79 4.63 9.02
CA ALA A 415 -41.01 4.50 9.82
C ALA A 415 -40.77 4.01 11.26
N SER A 416 -39.52 3.66 11.61
CA SER A 416 -39.05 3.36 12.97
C SER A 416 -38.29 4.55 13.54
#